data_AF-D2CFX3-F1
#
_entry.id   AF-D2CFX3-F1
#
_cell.length_a   1.000
_cell.length_b   1.000
_cell.length_c   1.000
_cell.angle_alpha   90.00
_cell.angle_beta   90.00
_cell.angle_gamma   90.00
#
_symmetry.space_group_name_H-M   'P 1'
#
loop_
_entity.id
_entity.type
_entity.pdbx_description
1 polymer ?
#
loop_
_entity_poly.entity_id
_entity_poly.type
_entity_poly.pdbx_seq_one_letter_code
_entity_poly.pdbx_strand_id
1 'polypeptide(L)'
;MDSDSSSYYATTYSEDERIEKALQAKRRKLAQLEHANSLGRQKTFGQFAESELDIFRLTGLKFHTFRHSKIKFSFHPASVTNFVNQNVRFYVSLKYAGRHWRLKRDSLPANFKWKIYSLFYSRNFFEIDDENILATLLKIYELLVLWTQKEEQYRVDKFQRFKEGEDVELDSDDEQFFLSQSERNERLYKKTKILRRMIPPRT
;
A
#
# COMPACT_ATOMS: atom_id res chain seq x y z
N MET A 1 -71.01 -5.27 -17.73
CA MET A 1 -70.78 -6.54 -17.03
C MET A 1 -70.10 -7.46 -18.03
N ASP A 2 -68.83 -7.19 -18.32
CA ASP A 2 -67.63 -7.51 -17.51
C ASP A 2 -67.17 -8.93 -17.79
N SER A 3 -66.12 -9.03 -18.60
CA SER A 3 -65.24 -10.19 -18.66
C SER A 3 -63.81 -9.69 -18.81
N ASP A 4 -63.33 -9.01 -17.76
CA ASP A 4 -61.93 -8.64 -17.65
C ASP A 4 -61.14 -9.87 -17.17
N SER A 5 -60.67 -10.64 -18.15
CA SER A 5 -59.85 -11.83 -17.97
C SER A 5 -58.39 -11.42 -17.73
N SER A 6 -58.07 -11.04 -16.50
CA SER A 6 -56.68 -10.86 -16.05
C SER A 6 -56.31 -11.95 -15.04
N SER A 7 -56.00 -13.15 -15.53
CA SER A 7 -55.51 -14.28 -14.72
C SER A 7 -53.98 -14.41 -14.76
N TYR A 8 -53.23 -13.31 -14.76
CA TYR A 8 -51.80 -13.38 -15.11
C TYR A 8 -50.80 -13.44 -13.95
N TYR A 9 -51.21 -13.35 -12.67
CA TYR A 9 -50.27 -13.50 -11.56
C TYR A 9 -50.91 -14.14 -10.32
N ALA A 10 -51.10 -15.45 -10.36
CA ALA A 10 -51.31 -16.25 -9.15
C ALA A 10 -50.13 -17.22 -9.01
N THR A 11 -48.93 -16.70 -8.73
CA THR A 11 -47.87 -17.54 -8.15
C THR A 11 -48.39 -18.01 -6.80
N THR A 12 -48.62 -19.30 -6.68
CA THR A 12 -49.14 -19.88 -5.43
C THR A 12 -48.07 -19.72 -4.36
N TYR A 13 -48.45 -19.25 -3.15
CA TYR A 13 -47.55 -19.07 -1.99
C TYR A 13 -46.60 -20.28 -1.75
N SER A 14 -47.02 -21.48 -2.16
CA SER A 14 -46.23 -22.72 -2.13
C SER A 14 -45.00 -22.73 -3.07
N GLU A 15 -45.04 -22.06 -4.22
CA GLU A 15 -43.89 -21.96 -5.14
C GLU A 15 -42.85 -20.96 -4.62
N ASP A 16 -43.28 -19.82 -4.10
CA ASP A 16 -42.40 -18.81 -3.51
C ASP A 16 -41.68 -19.36 -2.26
N GLU A 17 -42.37 -20.10 -1.40
CA GLU A 17 -41.76 -20.79 -0.26
C GLU A 17 -40.74 -21.85 -0.68
N ARG A 18 -41.01 -22.60 -1.76
CA ARG A 18 -40.05 -23.59 -2.32
C ARG A 18 -38.82 -22.90 -2.90
N ILE A 19 -39.02 -21.80 -3.63
CA ILE A 19 -37.94 -20.97 -4.19
C ILE A 19 -37.09 -20.40 -3.05
N GLU A 20 -37.72 -19.85 -2.01
CA GLU A 20 -37.01 -19.31 -0.85
C GLU A 20 -36.21 -20.38 -0.13
N LYS A 21 -36.80 -21.56 0.13
CA LYS A 21 -36.12 -22.69 0.75
C LYS A 21 -34.94 -23.19 -0.10
N ALA A 22 -35.09 -23.25 -1.42
CA ALA A 22 -34.01 -23.60 -2.35
C ALA A 22 -32.88 -22.54 -2.34
N LEU A 23 -33.23 -21.25 -2.31
CA LEU A 23 -32.28 -20.15 -2.20
C LEU A 23 -31.53 -20.19 -0.85
N GLN A 24 -32.22 -20.45 0.26
CA GLN A 24 -31.59 -20.62 1.57
C GLN A 24 -30.64 -21.82 1.61
N ALA A 25 -31.04 -22.97 1.05
CA ALA A 25 -30.18 -24.14 0.95
C ALA A 25 -28.93 -23.87 0.09
N LYS A 26 -29.09 -23.17 -1.05
CA LYS A 26 -27.98 -22.74 -1.91
C LYS A 26 -27.02 -21.80 -1.17
N ARG A 27 -27.54 -20.80 -0.44
CA ARG A 27 -26.73 -19.88 0.40
C ARG A 27 -25.95 -20.64 1.47
N ARG A 28 -26.58 -21.58 2.17
CA ARG A 28 -25.91 -22.43 3.19
C ARG A 28 -24.77 -23.26 2.58
N LYS A 29 -25.01 -23.89 1.43
CA LYS A 29 -23.99 -24.68 0.72
C LYS A 29 -22.80 -23.82 0.27
N LEU A 30 -23.07 -22.62 -0.25
CA LEU A 30 -22.01 -21.66 -0.61
C LEU A 30 -21.20 -21.23 0.61
N ALA A 31 -21.86 -20.90 1.73
CA ALA A 31 -21.20 -20.53 2.97
C ALA A 31 -20.32 -21.67 3.53
N GLN A 32 -20.77 -22.92 3.45
CA GLN A 32 -19.98 -24.10 3.85
C GLN A 32 -18.73 -24.26 2.97
N LEU A 33 -18.86 -24.10 1.65
CA LEU A 33 -17.73 -24.16 0.71
C LEU A 33 -16.73 -23.02 0.98
N GLU A 34 -17.22 -21.80 1.20
CA GLU A 34 -16.37 -20.65 1.55
C GLU A 34 -15.63 -20.87 2.87
N HIS A 35 -16.30 -21.46 3.87
CA HIS A 35 -15.69 -21.80 5.15
C HIS A 35 -14.58 -22.85 5.00
N ALA A 36 -14.85 -23.95 4.27
CA ALA A 36 -13.86 -24.99 4.00
C ALA A 36 -12.64 -24.43 3.24
N ASN A 37 -12.87 -23.59 2.23
CA ASN A 37 -11.80 -22.92 1.50
C ASN A 37 -11.00 -21.99 2.43
N SER A 38 -11.66 -21.25 3.32
CA SER A 38 -10.99 -20.37 4.28
C SER A 38 -10.07 -21.15 5.23
N LEU A 39 -10.50 -22.34 5.68
CA LEU A 39 -9.68 -23.21 6.53
C LEU A 39 -8.44 -23.72 5.77
N GLY A 40 -8.61 -24.14 4.52
CA GLY A 40 -7.49 -24.55 3.66
C GLY A 40 -6.47 -23.42 3.50
N ARG A 41 -6.93 -22.22 3.15
CA ARG A 41 -6.07 -21.03 3.02
C ARG A 41 -5.40 -20.66 4.35
N GLN A 42 -6.11 -20.78 5.47
CA GLN A 42 -5.52 -20.54 6.79
C GLN A 42 -4.32 -21.44 7.04
N LYS A 43 -4.41 -22.73 6.68
CA LYS A 43 -3.30 -23.68 6.79
C LYS A 43 -2.13 -23.29 5.88
N THR A 44 -2.38 -22.98 4.61
CA THR A 44 -1.33 -22.55 3.67
C THR A 44 -0.58 -21.31 4.15
N PHE A 45 -1.31 -20.28 4.60
CA PHE A 45 -0.68 -19.07 5.12
C PHE A 45 0.01 -19.28 6.47
N GLY A 46 -0.43 -20.24 7.27
CA GLY A 46 0.29 -20.68 8.47
C GLY A 46 1.64 -21.30 8.10
N GLN A 47 1.65 -22.21 7.12
CA GLN A 47 2.87 -22.81 6.61
C GLN A 47 3.84 -21.79 6.02
N PHE A 48 3.34 -20.77 5.30
CA PHE A 48 4.18 -19.67 4.81
C PHE A 48 4.82 -18.87 5.95
N ALA A 49 4.09 -18.63 7.05
CA ALA A 49 4.63 -17.86 8.16
C ALA A 49 5.65 -18.66 9.00
N GLU A 50 5.50 -19.98 9.04
CA GLU A 50 6.44 -20.90 9.69
C GLU A 50 7.66 -21.20 8.80
N SER A 51 7.51 -21.13 7.48
CA SER A 51 8.63 -21.33 6.57
C SER A 51 9.59 -20.14 6.58
N GLU A 52 10.88 -20.43 6.44
CA GLU A 52 11.93 -19.42 6.37
C GLU A 52 11.96 -18.72 5.00
N LEU A 53 10.82 -18.22 4.51
CA LEU A 53 10.79 -17.51 3.23
C LEU A 53 11.60 -16.21 3.34
N ASP A 54 12.47 -15.99 2.35
CA ASP A 54 13.38 -14.84 2.30
C ASP A 54 12.64 -13.50 2.41
N ILE A 55 11.40 -13.43 1.93
CA ILE A 55 10.59 -12.22 1.99
C ILE A 55 10.41 -11.66 3.41
N PHE A 56 10.43 -12.51 4.44
CA PHE A 56 10.30 -12.08 5.84
C PHE A 56 11.59 -11.53 6.43
N ARG A 57 12.72 -11.73 5.74
CA ARG A 57 14.07 -11.31 6.15
C ARG A 57 14.59 -10.11 5.34
N LEU A 58 13.82 -9.61 4.39
CA LEU A 58 14.21 -8.49 3.54
C LEU A 58 14.42 -7.19 4.34
N THR A 59 15.53 -6.51 4.06
CA THR A 59 15.93 -5.29 4.75
C THR A 59 14.88 -4.19 4.63
N GLY A 60 14.56 -3.56 5.76
CA GLY A 60 13.56 -2.48 5.81
C GLY A 60 12.12 -2.94 5.66
N LEU A 61 11.85 -4.22 5.33
CA LEU A 61 10.50 -4.77 5.23
C LEU A 61 10.08 -5.40 6.57
N LYS A 62 8.92 -4.99 7.09
CA LYS A 62 8.35 -5.56 8.33
C LYS A 62 6.90 -5.92 8.12
N PHE A 63 6.58 -7.21 8.26
CA PHE A 63 5.20 -7.67 8.28
C PHE A 63 4.57 -7.45 9.67
N HIS A 64 3.46 -6.72 9.71
CA HIS A 64 2.63 -6.56 10.91
C HIS A 64 1.51 -7.59 10.98
N THR A 65 1.09 -8.10 9.83
CA THR A 65 0.08 -9.14 9.72
C THR A 65 0.34 -9.92 8.44
N PHE A 66 0.43 -11.23 8.53
CA PHE A 66 0.50 -12.11 7.38
C PHE A 66 -0.47 -13.28 7.61
N ARG A 67 -1.71 -13.13 7.13
CA ARG A 67 -2.80 -14.09 7.31
C ARG A 67 -3.58 -14.22 6.02
N HIS A 68 -4.24 -15.36 5.79
CA HIS A 68 -5.04 -15.63 4.59
C HIS A 68 -6.12 -14.58 4.28
N SER A 69 -6.62 -13.82 5.25
CA SER A 69 -7.63 -12.78 5.02
C SER A 69 -7.03 -11.38 4.83
N LYS A 70 -5.79 -11.17 5.29
CA LYS A 70 -5.19 -9.84 5.41
C LYS A 70 -3.68 -9.90 5.52
N ILE A 71 -3.03 -9.07 4.70
CA ILE A 71 -1.57 -8.86 4.76
C ILE A 71 -1.33 -7.38 5.04
N LYS A 72 -0.42 -7.07 5.97
CA LYS A 72 0.00 -5.72 6.31
C LYS A 72 1.50 -5.72 6.52
N PHE A 73 2.17 -4.77 5.89
CA PHE A 73 3.58 -4.55 6.09
C PHE A 73 3.92 -3.06 6.04
N SER A 74 5.09 -2.73 6.59
CA SER A 74 5.73 -1.45 6.41
C SER A 74 7.08 -1.65 5.72
N PHE A 75 7.46 -0.70 4.88
CA PHE A 75 8.80 -0.57 4.35
C PHE A 75 9.45 0.69 4.89
N HIS A 76 10.69 0.57 5.34
CA HIS A 76 11.50 1.65 5.89
C HIS A 76 12.71 1.91 5.00
N PRO A 77 12.64 2.93 4.12
CA PRO A 77 13.71 3.23 3.17
C PRO A 77 15.08 3.50 3.82
N ALA A 78 15.09 4.13 5.00
CA ALA A 78 16.33 4.44 5.71
C ALA A 78 17.08 3.21 6.23
N SER A 79 16.47 2.01 6.19
CA SER A 79 17.19 0.75 6.41
C SER A 79 18.00 0.28 5.20
N VAL A 80 17.69 0.79 4.01
CA VAL A 80 18.36 0.42 2.75
C VAL A 80 19.48 1.42 2.42
N THR A 81 19.28 2.71 2.71
CA THR A 81 20.26 3.77 2.46
C THR A 81 20.25 4.80 3.58
N ASN A 82 21.38 5.47 3.79
CA ASN A 82 21.54 6.52 4.80
C ASN A 82 21.02 7.90 4.34
N PHE A 83 20.75 8.07 3.04
CA PHE A 83 20.36 9.35 2.45
C PHE A 83 18.85 9.51 2.29
N VAL A 84 18.05 8.77 3.07
CA VAL A 84 16.60 8.94 3.15
C VAL A 84 16.19 9.19 4.59
N ASN A 85 15.25 10.10 4.79
CA ASN A 85 14.80 10.53 6.11
C ASN A 85 14.28 9.34 6.94
N GLN A 86 14.78 9.20 8.17
CA GLN A 86 14.44 8.13 9.11
C GLN A 86 12.95 8.12 9.51
N ASN A 87 12.24 9.22 9.29
CA ASN A 87 10.81 9.31 9.56
C ASN A 87 9.96 8.78 8.40
N VAL A 88 10.55 8.58 7.21
CA VAL A 88 9.83 8.06 6.04
C VAL A 88 9.56 6.58 6.23
N ARG A 89 8.27 6.22 6.16
CA ARG A 89 7.79 4.84 6.21
C ARG A 89 6.61 4.67 5.27
N PHE A 90 6.63 3.60 4.49
CA PHE A 90 5.54 3.25 3.60
C PHE A 90 4.76 2.08 4.15
N TYR A 91 3.47 2.26 4.37
CA TYR A 91 2.58 1.23 4.87
C TYR A 91 1.75 0.68 3.72
N VAL A 92 1.54 -0.63 3.70
CA VAL A 92 0.69 -1.32 2.73
C VAL A 92 -0.22 -2.29 3.47
N SER A 93 -1.51 -2.25 3.15
CA SER A 93 -2.51 -3.19 3.64
C SER A 93 -3.27 -3.82 2.48
N LEU A 94 -3.20 -5.14 2.39
CA LEU A 94 -3.95 -5.96 1.45
C LEU A 94 -5.11 -6.64 2.16
N LYS A 95 -6.23 -6.82 1.44
CA LYS A 95 -7.39 -7.59 1.89
C LYS A 95 -7.74 -8.61 0.82
N TYR A 96 -8.00 -9.84 1.23
CA TYR A 96 -8.57 -10.84 0.34
C TYR A 96 -10.07 -10.63 0.20
N ALA A 97 -10.55 -10.44 -1.03
CA ALA A 97 -11.97 -10.23 -1.34
C ALA A 97 -12.31 -10.70 -2.76
N GLY A 98 -13.39 -11.47 -2.87
CA GLY A 98 -13.86 -11.97 -4.18
C GLY A 98 -12.82 -12.83 -4.89
N ARG A 99 -12.17 -13.75 -4.14
CA ARG A 99 -11.08 -14.65 -4.58
C ARG A 99 -9.74 -14.00 -4.95
N HIS A 100 -9.61 -12.69 -4.76
CA HIS A 100 -8.39 -11.96 -5.12
C HIS A 100 -7.87 -11.11 -3.96
N TRP A 101 -6.57 -10.89 -3.94
CA TRP A 101 -5.92 -9.90 -3.08
C TRP A 101 -6.07 -8.52 -3.67
N ARG A 102 -6.49 -7.57 -2.82
CA ARG A 102 -6.71 -6.18 -3.21
C ARG A 102 -5.96 -5.25 -2.30
N LEU A 103 -5.40 -4.19 -2.87
CA LEU A 103 -4.84 -3.10 -2.10
C LEU A 103 -5.96 -2.33 -1.41
N LYS A 104 -5.96 -2.31 -0.07
CA LYS A 104 -6.99 -1.66 0.74
C LYS A 104 -6.58 -0.24 1.15
N ARG A 105 -5.36 -0.09 1.65
CA ARG A 105 -4.79 1.19 2.11
C ARG A 105 -3.29 1.16 1.89
N ASP A 106 -2.75 2.32 1.57
CA ASP A 106 -1.31 2.48 1.40
C ASP A 106 -0.88 3.92 1.70
N SER A 107 0.42 4.09 1.95
CA SER A 107 1.08 5.39 2.00
C SER A 107 2.25 5.45 1.02
N LEU A 108 2.09 4.85 -0.17
CA LEU A 108 3.16 4.71 -1.16
C LEU A 108 3.60 6.06 -1.74
N PRO A 109 4.86 6.18 -2.19
CA PRO A 109 5.34 7.40 -2.82
C PRO A 109 4.59 7.66 -4.13
N ALA A 110 4.17 8.92 -4.34
CA ALA A 110 3.23 9.29 -5.40
C ALA A 110 3.73 8.90 -6.80
N ASN A 111 5.01 9.09 -7.08
CA ASN A 111 5.67 8.77 -8.36
C ASN A 111 5.81 7.27 -8.66
N PHE A 112 5.61 6.38 -7.67
CA PHE A 112 5.64 4.93 -7.83
C PHE A 112 4.29 4.25 -7.59
N LYS A 113 3.30 5.01 -7.11
CA LYS A 113 1.97 4.49 -6.78
C LYS A 113 1.33 3.75 -7.95
N TRP A 114 1.36 4.34 -9.15
CA TRP A 114 0.80 3.70 -10.34
C TRP A 114 1.54 2.42 -10.76
N LYS A 115 2.87 2.37 -10.63
CA LYS A 115 3.67 1.18 -10.94
C LYS A 115 3.33 0.00 -10.01
N ILE A 116 3.04 0.31 -8.75
CA ILE A 116 2.60 -0.70 -7.78
C ILE A 116 1.14 -1.08 -8.02
N TYR A 117 0.28 -0.11 -8.34
CA TYR A 117 -1.14 -0.38 -8.59
C TYR A 117 -1.33 -1.25 -9.83
N SER A 118 -0.54 -1.05 -10.89
CA SER A 118 -0.59 -1.89 -12.09
C SER A 118 -0.23 -3.35 -11.83
N LEU A 119 0.37 -3.70 -10.68
CA LEU A 119 0.55 -5.10 -10.29
C LEU A 119 -0.77 -5.77 -9.87
N PHE A 120 -1.75 -5.00 -9.38
CA PHE A 120 -3.03 -5.52 -8.89
C PHE A 120 -4.14 -5.46 -9.94
N TYR A 121 -3.99 -4.58 -10.93
CA TYR A 121 -5.04 -4.22 -11.88
C TYR A 121 -4.49 -4.23 -13.30
N SER A 122 -5.05 -5.09 -14.15
CA SER A 122 -4.87 -5.02 -15.59
C SER A 122 -6.21 -4.69 -16.23
N ARG A 123 -6.33 -3.46 -16.75
CA ARG A 123 -7.50 -2.87 -17.45
C ARG A 123 -8.88 -3.17 -16.81
N ASN A 124 -9.34 -4.42 -16.88
CA ASN A 124 -10.66 -4.89 -16.44
C ASN A 124 -10.66 -6.01 -15.37
N PHE A 125 -9.51 -6.55 -14.95
CA PHE A 125 -9.46 -7.72 -14.05
C PHE A 125 -8.53 -7.54 -12.85
N PHE A 126 -8.90 -8.20 -11.74
CA PHE A 126 -8.03 -8.41 -10.58
C PHE A 126 -7.15 -9.62 -10.88
N GLU A 127 -5.83 -9.47 -10.78
CA GLU A 127 -4.89 -10.52 -11.21
C GLU A 127 -4.28 -11.32 -10.06
N ILE A 128 -4.43 -10.86 -8.81
CA ILE A 128 -3.67 -11.40 -7.69
C ILE A 128 -4.51 -12.36 -6.86
N ASP A 129 -4.06 -13.61 -6.74
CA ASP A 129 -4.63 -14.68 -5.94
C ASP A 129 -3.59 -15.23 -4.96
N ASP A 130 -3.84 -16.38 -4.34
CA ASP A 130 -2.90 -16.97 -3.37
C ASP A 130 -1.65 -17.56 -4.02
N GLU A 131 -1.69 -17.93 -5.30
CA GLU A 131 -0.57 -18.57 -5.99
C GLU A 131 0.51 -17.54 -6.31
N ASN A 132 0.11 -16.31 -6.65
CA ASN A 132 1.02 -15.25 -7.08
C ASN A 132 1.25 -14.13 -6.04
N ILE A 133 0.61 -14.20 -4.87
CA ILE A 133 0.72 -13.14 -3.84
C ILE A 133 2.15 -12.93 -3.36
N LEU A 134 2.92 -14.00 -3.13
CA LEU A 134 4.30 -13.88 -2.65
C LEU A 134 5.20 -13.19 -3.69
N ALA A 135 5.11 -13.59 -4.95
CA ALA A 135 5.82 -12.96 -6.05
C ALA A 135 5.43 -11.48 -6.21
N THR A 136 4.15 -11.17 -6.02
CA THR A 136 3.65 -9.79 -6.08
C THR A 136 4.21 -8.94 -4.93
N LEU A 137 4.22 -9.46 -3.71
CA LEU A 137 4.82 -8.77 -2.57
C LEU A 137 6.31 -8.49 -2.79
N LEU A 138 7.05 -9.43 -3.39
CA LEU A 138 8.45 -9.24 -3.75
C LEU A 138 8.62 -8.12 -4.80
N LYS A 139 7.79 -8.09 -5.85
CA LYS A 139 7.81 -7.00 -6.83
C LYS A 139 7.51 -5.62 -6.21
N ILE A 140 6.58 -5.56 -5.24
CA ILE A 140 6.32 -4.31 -4.51
C ILE A 140 7.58 -3.87 -3.76
N TYR A 141 8.24 -4.81 -3.07
CA TYR A 141 9.49 -4.53 -2.38
C TYR A 141 10.57 -4.01 -3.33
N GLU A 142 10.80 -4.67 -4.48
CA GLU A 142 11.77 -4.24 -5.49
C GLU A 142 11.48 -2.81 -5.99
N LEU A 143 10.22 -2.47 -6.24
CA LEU A 143 9.82 -1.12 -6.64
C LEU A 143 10.10 -0.08 -5.54
N LEU A 144 9.91 -0.43 -4.27
CA LEU A 144 10.21 0.44 -3.14
C LEU A 144 11.73 0.62 -2.92
N VAL A 145 12.52 -0.43 -3.13
CA VAL A 145 13.98 -0.37 -3.15
C VAL A 145 14.46 0.54 -4.29
N LEU A 146 13.91 0.36 -5.49
CA LEU A 146 14.23 1.22 -6.64
C LEU A 146 13.88 2.69 -6.38
N TRP A 147 12.73 2.97 -5.75
CA TRP A 147 12.40 4.33 -5.33
C TRP A 147 13.46 4.88 -4.36
N THR A 148 13.87 4.06 -3.39
CA THR A 148 14.86 4.45 -2.36
C THR A 148 16.21 4.81 -2.98
N GLN A 149 16.68 4.02 -3.94
CA GLN A 149 17.91 4.29 -4.68
C GLN A 149 17.82 5.58 -5.52
N LYS A 150 16.66 5.83 -6.14
CA LYS A 150 16.45 7.07 -6.91
C LYS A 150 16.39 8.31 -6.02
N GLU A 151 15.82 8.19 -4.84
CA GLU A 151 15.78 9.27 -3.85
C GLU A 151 17.18 9.61 -3.35
N GLU A 152 17.99 8.60 -3.03
CA GLU A 152 19.41 8.77 -2.68
C GLU A 152 20.18 9.48 -3.80
N GLN A 153 20.07 8.97 -5.03
CA GLN A 153 20.77 9.57 -6.18
C GLN A 153 20.34 11.03 -6.37
N TYR A 154 19.05 11.31 -6.32
CA TYR A 154 18.52 12.68 -6.44
C TYR A 154 19.13 13.61 -5.39
N ARG A 155 19.24 13.17 -4.13
CA ARG A 155 19.79 13.98 -3.04
C ARG A 155 21.29 14.20 -3.16
N VAL A 156 22.04 13.16 -3.52
CA VAL A 156 23.49 13.26 -3.77
C VAL A 156 23.76 14.23 -4.93
N ASP A 157 23.04 14.09 -6.04
CA ASP A 157 23.17 14.95 -7.22
C ASP A 157 22.78 16.40 -6.89
N LYS A 158 21.69 16.60 -6.13
CA LYS A 158 21.25 17.91 -5.65
C LYS A 158 22.32 18.60 -4.80
N PHE A 159 22.96 17.86 -3.90
CA PHE A 159 24.02 18.39 -3.06
C PHE A 159 25.30 18.69 -3.85
N GLN A 160 25.63 17.89 -4.86
CA GLN A 160 26.77 18.16 -5.73
C GLN A 160 26.59 19.45 -6.53
N ARG A 161 25.40 19.65 -7.13
CA ARG A 161 25.04 20.88 -7.82
C ARG A 161 25.08 22.11 -6.91
N PHE A 162 24.63 21.95 -5.67
CA PHE A 162 24.76 22.99 -4.64
C PHE A 162 26.23 23.36 -4.37
N LYS A 163 27.14 22.38 -4.29
CA LYS A 163 28.58 22.62 -4.12
C LYS A 163 29.21 23.32 -5.32
N GLU A 164 28.73 23.04 -6.52
CA GLU A 164 29.18 23.67 -7.77
C GLU A 164 28.66 25.10 -7.94
N GLY A 165 27.83 25.58 -7.01
CA GLY A 165 27.30 26.94 -7.03
C GLY A 165 26.09 27.12 -7.94
N GLU A 166 25.43 26.02 -8.36
CA GLU A 166 24.15 26.12 -9.04
C GLU A 166 23.06 26.66 -8.10
N ASP A 167 22.05 27.31 -8.70
CA ASP A 167 20.87 27.81 -7.97
C ASP A 167 19.94 26.67 -7.57
N VAL A 168 20.32 25.96 -6.51
CA VAL A 168 19.59 24.82 -5.94
C VAL A 168 19.42 25.02 -4.44
N GLU A 169 18.19 24.95 -3.96
CA GLU A 169 17.88 25.07 -2.52
C GLU A 169 17.95 23.71 -1.82
N LEU A 170 18.79 23.60 -0.79
CA LEU A 170 18.79 22.47 0.15
C LEU A 170 17.61 22.58 1.12
N ASP A 171 16.82 21.52 1.23
CA ASP A 171 15.75 21.41 2.22
C ASP A 171 16.28 20.96 3.58
N SER A 172 15.40 20.84 4.59
CA SER A 172 15.79 20.46 5.94
C SER A 172 16.44 19.07 6.02
N ASP A 173 15.99 18.15 5.18
CA ASP A 173 16.49 16.78 5.17
C ASP A 173 17.89 16.77 4.52
N ASP A 174 18.06 17.48 3.41
CA ASP A 174 19.36 17.64 2.75
C ASP A 174 20.38 18.31 3.68
N GLU A 175 19.96 19.36 4.38
CA GLU A 175 20.80 20.04 5.38
C GLU A 175 21.21 19.05 6.49
N GLN A 176 20.32 18.15 6.93
CA GLN A 176 20.64 17.15 7.95
C GLN A 176 21.62 16.09 7.46
N PHE A 177 21.54 15.66 6.20
CA PHE A 177 22.42 14.63 5.65
C PHE A 177 23.82 15.14 5.32
N PHE A 178 23.89 16.34 4.73
CA PHE A 178 25.11 16.78 4.07
C PHE A 178 25.85 17.91 4.77
N LEU A 179 25.17 18.68 5.65
CA LEU A 179 25.78 19.80 6.34
C LEU A 179 26.11 19.48 7.79
N SER A 180 27.26 19.95 8.23
CA SER A 180 27.65 19.97 9.64
C SER A 180 26.69 20.83 10.48
N GLN A 181 26.69 20.62 11.80
CA GLN A 181 25.87 21.42 12.70
C GLN A 181 26.22 22.92 12.65
N SER A 182 27.50 23.27 12.46
CA SER A 182 27.94 24.66 12.32
C SER A 182 27.39 25.31 11.05
N GLU A 183 27.46 24.62 9.91
CA GLU A 183 26.92 25.11 8.63
C GLU A 183 25.40 25.32 8.71
N ARG A 184 24.69 24.37 9.33
CA ARG A 184 23.24 24.50 9.58
C ARG A 184 22.91 25.71 10.46
N ASN A 185 23.67 25.91 11.54
CA ASN A 185 23.47 27.06 12.43
C ASN A 185 23.74 28.39 11.69
N GLU A 186 24.76 28.45 10.85
CA GLU A 186 25.07 29.65 10.06
C GLU A 186 23.96 29.96 9.03
N ARG A 187 23.45 28.95 8.33
CA ARG A 187 22.31 29.10 7.42
C ARG A 187 21.06 29.56 8.16
N LEU A 188 20.75 28.97 9.32
CA LEU A 188 19.62 29.38 10.15
C LEU A 188 19.77 30.84 10.60
N TYR A 189 20.98 31.26 10.99
CA TYR A 189 21.26 32.66 11.34
C TYR A 189 21.01 33.61 10.17
N LYS A 190 21.48 33.26 8.96
CA LYS A 190 21.23 34.03 7.73
C LYS A 190 19.74 34.13 7.42
N LYS A 191 19.00 33.01 7.43
CA LYS A 191 17.55 32.95 7.23
C LYS A 191 16.81 33.84 8.25
N THR A 192 17.17 33.72 9.53
CA THR A 192 16.55 34.51 10.62
C THR A 192 16.84 36.00 10.49
N LYS A 193 18.06 36.38 10.08
CA LYS A 193 18.44 37.79 9.86
C LYS A 193 17.61 38.43 8.75
N ILE A 194 17.32 37.69 7.68
CA ILE A 194 16.44 38.13 6.59
C ILE A 194 15.00 38.26 7.09
N LEU A 195 14.46 37.23 7.74
CA LEU A 195 13.10 37.24 8.27
C LEU A 195 12.84 38.42 9.23
N ARG A 196 13.81 38.73 10.09
CA ARG A 196 13.74 39.90 10.99
C ARG A 196 13.61 41.23 10.25
N ARG A 197 14.17 41.35 9.04
CA ARG A 197 14.05 42.55 8.18
C ARG A 197 12.70 42.63 7.47
N MET A 198 11.98 41.52 7.36
CA MET A 198 10.66 41.45 6.73
C MET A 198 9.52 41.75 7.70
N ILE A 199 9.80 41.92 9.00
CA ILE A 199 8.79 42.34 9.98
C ILE A 199 8.50 43.83 9.73
N PRO A 200 7.27 44.21 9.36
CA PRO A 200 6.92 45.61 9.19
C PRO A 200 7.09 46.37 10.51
N PRO A 201 7.46 47.66 10.47
CA PRO A 201 7.60 48.45 11.68
C PRO A 201 6.28 48.44 12.46
N ARG A 202 6.37 48.18 13.77
CA ARG A 202 5.18 48.20 14.65
C ARG A 202 4.65 49.64 14.68
N THR A 203 3.44 49.84 14.17
CA THR A 203 2.64 51.06 14.35
C THR A 203 2.21 51.24 15.79
#